data_AF-A0A524KPI4-F1
#
_entry.id   AF-A0A524KPI4-F1
#
_cell.length_a   1.000
_cell.length_b   1.000
_cell.length_c   1.000
_cell.angle_alpha   90.00
_cell.angle_beta   90.00
_cell.angle_gamma   90.00
#
_symmetry.space_group_name_H-M   'P 1'
#
loop_
_entity.id
_entity.type
_entity.pdbx_description
1 polymer ?
#
loop_
_entity_poly.entity_id
_entity_poly.type
_entity_poly.pdbx_seq_one_letter_code
_entity_poly.pdbx_strand_id
1 'polypeptide(L)'
;GLIAGSRNMIAIAIATAAAGIIVGVVQSTGLVGRFVTLIEVISFGNIYLVLVLTAIICMILGMGLPTTANYILMASLTAPVIVTLGGDAGLILPLIAVHLFVFYFGILADDTPPVGLAAYAAAAIAKADPIRTGIQGFTYDMRTAILPFVFIYNTELLMIAGLDAEGHVIWIDDVFKLAFVFVAAVIAMFSFAAGIQGWFASKLNIFGRLAMFAICLLLFLPRLVQEPTGIPREVVQVAAAAAFVAFYSWQKLNMRKRAAQSGEL
;
A
#
# COMPACT_ATOMS: atom_id res chain seq x y z
N GLY A 1 25.23 1.53 -24.70
CA GLY A 1 23.83 1.52 -24.25
C GLY A 1 23.13 0.23 -24.61
N LEU A 2 22.75 0.05 -25.88
CA LEU A 2 21.94 -1.07 -26.37
C LEU A 2 22.48 -2.47 -26.02
N ILE A 3 23.76 -2.77 -26.27
CA ILE A 3 24.35 -4.09 -25.99
C ILE A 3 24.27 -4.45 -24.50
N ALA A 4 24.52 -3.49 -23.60
CA ALA A 4 24.43 -3.71 -22.16
C ALA A 4 22.97 -3.92 -21.73
N GLY A 5 22.03 -3.15 -22.31
CA GLY A 5 20.59 -3.36 -22.11
C GLY A 5 20.16 -4.76 -22.53
N SER A 6 20.56 -5.21 -23.72
CA SER A 6 20.25 -6.56 -24.22
C SER A 6 20.80 -7.66 -23.30
N ARG A 7 22.03 -7.50 -22.77
CA ARG A 7 22.62 -8.48 -21.83
C ARG A 7 21.86 -8.53 -20.50
N ASN A 8 21.47 -7.38 -19.94
CA ASN A 8 20.71 -7.33 -18.69
C ASN A 8 19.30 -7.91 -18.83
N MET A 9 18.69 -7.83 -20.03
CA MET A 9 17.37 -8.39 -20.30
C MET A 9 17.33 -9.92 -20.32
N ILE A 10 18.47 -10.61 -20.52
CA ILE A 10 18.50 -12.08 -20.59
C ILE A 10 17.98 -12.72 -19.29
N ALA A 11 18.39 -12.19 -18.14
CA ALA A 11 17.95 -12.71 -16.84
C ALA A 11 16.43 -12.54 -16.64
N ILE A 12 15.88 -11.40 -17.06
CA ILE A 12 14.44 -11.13 -16.99
C ILE A 12 13.67 -12.05 -17.96
N ALA A 13 14.19 -12.27 -19.17
CA ALA A 13 13.57 -13.16 -20.15
C ALA A 13 13.49 -14.60 -19.65
N ILE A 14 14.56 -15.12 -19.02
CA ILE A 14 14.56 -16.46 -18.45
C ILE A 14 13.59 -16.56 -17.26
N ALA A 15 13.60 -15.58 -16.35
CA ALA A 15 12.70 -15.57 -15.20
C ALA A 15 11.22 -15.51 -15.61
N THR A 16 10.89 -14.70 -16.62
CA THR A 16 9.52 -14.60 -17.15
C THR A 16 9.09 -15.86 -17.91
N ALA A 17 9.98 -16.49 -18.67
CA ALA A 17 9.70 -17.79 -19.30
C ALA A 17 9.41 -18.88 -18.25
N ALA A 18 10.20 -18.94 -17.18
CA ALA A 18 9.97 -19.87 -16.07
C ALA A 18 8.65 -19.57 -15.34
N ALA A 19 8.34 -18.30 -15.07
CA ALA A 19 7.06 -17.89 -14.50
C ALA A 19 5.89 -18.34 -15.39
N GLY A 20 6.00 -18.20 -16.71
CA GLY A 20 4.97 -18.67 -17.66
C GLY A 20 4.70 -20.18 -17.58
N ILE A 21 5.73 -21.01 -17.39
CA ILE A 21 5.55 -22.45 -17.17
C ILE A 21 4.75 -22.70 -15.89
N ILE A 22 5.08 -22.00 -14.81
CA ILE A 22 4.35 -22.11 -13.54
C ILE A 22 2.89 -21.70 -13.74
N VAL A 23 2.61 -20.59 -14.44
CA VAL A 23 1.24 -20.17 -14.76
C VAL A 23 0.48 -21.26 -15.51
N GLY A 24 1.11 -21.89 -16.52
CA GLY A 24 0.49 -22.99 -17.27
C GLY A 24 0.18 -24.22 -16.41
N VAL A 25 1.07 -24.57 -15.48
CA VAL A 25 0.85 -25.67 -14.51
C VAL A 25 -0.27 -25.32 -13.54
N VAL A 26 -0.27 -24.09 -13.00
CA VAL A 26 -1.30 -23.59 -12.09
C VAL A 26 -2.69 -23.63 -12.72
N GLN A 27 -2.80 -23.18 -13.97
CA GLN A 27 -4.06 -23.16 -14.71
C GLN A 27 -4.56 -24.57 -15.03
N SER A 28 -3.65 -25.46 -15.47
CA SER A 28 -4.03 -26.85 -15.83
C SER A 28 -4.35 -27.73 -14.62
N THR A 29 -3.77 -27.46 -13.45
CA THR A 29 -4.02 -28.23 -12.21
C THR A 29 -5.23 -27.77 -11.42
N GLY A 30 -5.84 -26.63 -11.78
CA GLY A 30 -6.96 -26.03 -11.04
C GLY A 30 -6.56 -25.46 -9.68
N LEU A 31 -5.27 -25.13 -9.48
CA LEU A 31 -4.76 -24.62 -8.21
C LEU A 31 -5.43 -23.29 -7.80
N VAL A 32 -5.78 -22.44 -8.77
CA VAL A 32 -6.51 -21.18 -8.53
C VAL A 32 -7.81 -21.42 -7.78
N GLY A 33 -8.62 -22.38 -8.24
CA GLY A 33 -9.89 -22.73 -7.59
C GLY A 33 -9.70 -23.23 -6.16
N ARG A 34 -8.62 -23.97 -5.89
CA ARG A 34 -8.27 -24.41 -4.53
C ARG A 34 -7.92 -23.24 -3.61
N PHE A 35 -7.19 -22.24 -4.13
CA PHE A 35 -6.90 -21.02 -3.37
C PHE A 35 -8.17 -20.22 -3.07
N VAL A 36 -9.08 -20.09 -4.04
CA VAL A 36 -10.40 -19.46 -3.83
C VAL A 36 -11.13 -20.16 -2.68
N THR A 37 -11.32 -21.48 -2.76
CA THR A 37 -12.02 -22.24 -1.72
C THR A 37 -11.31 -22.17 -0.37
N LEU A 38 -9.99 -22.27 -0.33
CA LEU A 38 -9.23 -22.19 0.92
C LEU A 38 -9.44 -20.85 1.62
N ILE A 39 -9.33 -19.75 0.87
CA ILE A 39 -9.47 -18.40 1.41
C ILE A 39 -10.93 -18.11 1.78
N GLU A 40 -11.89 -18.58 0.98
CA GLU A 40 -13.33 -18.47 1.27
C GLU A 40 -13.68 -19.14 2.61
N VAL A 41 -13.24 -20.38 2.82
CA VAL A 41 -13.50 -21.14 4.06
C VAL A 41 -12.89 -20.46 5.28
N ILE A 42 -11.65 -19.96 5.17
CA ILE A 42 -10.97 -19.30 6.30
C ILE A 42 -11.54 -17.90 6.56
N SER A 43 -11.97 -17.19 5.50
CA SER A 43 -12.51 -15.84 5.61
C SER A 43 -13.97 -15.81 6.06
N PHE A 44 -14.69 -16.93 6.04
CA PHE A 44 -16.13 -17.01 6.33
C PHE A 44 -16.96 -16.01 5.50
N GLY A 45 -16.55 -15.74 4.26
CA GLY A 45 -17.18 -14.75 3.38
C GLY A 45 -16.87 -13.29 3.72
N ASN A 46 -15.98 -13.00 4.68
CA ASN A 46 -15.60 -11.63 5.02
C ASN A 46 -14.50 -11.11 4.08
N ILE A 47 -14.86 -10.13 3.25
CA ILE A 47 -13.94 -9.53 2.26
C ILE A 47 -12.67 -8.92 2.87
N TYR A 48 -12.73 -8.35 4.08
CA TYR A 48 -11.54 -7.82 4.74
C TYR A 48 -10.56 -8.94 5.08
N LEU A 49 -11.07 -10.11 5.52
CA LEU A 49 -10.24 -11.29 5.74
C LEU A 49 -9.69 -11.84 4.43
N VAL A 50 -10.49 -11.88 3.37
CA VAL A 50 -10.01 -12.28 2.03
C VAL A 50 -8.82 -11.44 1.59
N LEU A 51 -8.90 -10.11 1.72
CA LEU A 51 -7.81 -9.21 1.33
C LEU A 51 -6.55 -9.42 2.18
N VAL A 52 -6.70 -9.58 3.51
CA VAL A 52 -5.58 -9.82 4.42
C VAL A 52 -4.91 -11.18 4.15
N LEU A 53 -5.70 -12.24 4.02
CA LEU A 53 -5.18 -13.58 3.69
C LEU A 53 -4.48 -13.59 2.33
N THR A 54 -5.07 -12.91 1.34
CA THR A 54 -4.46 -12.81 0.01
C THR A 54 -3.16 -12.01 0.06
N ALA A 55 -3.09 -10.92 0.83
CA ALA A 55 -1.85 -10.16 1.04
C ALA A 55 -0.75 -11.01 1.66
N ILE A 56 -1.08 -11.82 2.68
CA ILE A 56 -0.14 -12.76 3.31
C ILE A 56 0.34 -13.80 2.30
N ILE A 57 -0.56 -14.37 1.50
CA ILE A 57 -0.20 -15.34 0.46
C ILE A 57 0.71 -14.70 -0.60
N CYS A 58 0.40 -13.47 -1.03
CA CYS A 58 1.28 -12.74 -1.96
C CYS A 58 2.67 -12.51 -1.36
N MET A 59 2.72 -12.16 -0.07
CA MET A 59 3.98 -11.94 0.64
C MET A 59 4.80 -13.23 0.76
N ILE A 60 4.17 -14.38 1.02
CA ILE A 60 4.87 -15.67 1.13
C ILE A 60 5.33 -16.15 -0.25
N LEU A 61 4.45 -16.11 -1.25
CA LEU A 61 4.75 -16.62 -2.58
C LEU A 61 5.76 -15.73 -3.33
N GLY A 62 5.82 -14.43 -3.01
CA GLY A 62 6.70 -13.47 -3.66
C GLY A 62 8.16 -13.49 -3.19
N MET A 63 8.46 -14.20 -2.09
CA MET A 63 9.81 -14.21 -1.51
C MET A 63 10.83 -14.85 -2.48
N GLY A 64 11.89 -14.11 -2.80
CA GLY A 64 13.04 -14.61 -3.55
C GLY A 64 12.87 -14.68 -5.07
N LEU A 65 11.81 -14.05 -5.62
CA LEU A 65 11.55 -13.99 -7.05
C LEU A 65 11.87 -12.60 -7.62
N PRO A 66 12.40 -12.49 -8.85
CA PRO A 66 12.52 -11.20 -9.54
C PRO A 66 11.15 -10.52 -9.67
N THR A 67 11.09 -9.19 -9.48
CA THR A 67 9.83 -8.42 -9.42
C THR A 67 8.86 -8.70 -10.58
N THR A 68 9.38 -8.81 -11.81
CA THR A 68 8.56 -9.14 -12.99
C THR A 68 7.96 -10.56 -12.92
N ALA A 69 8.78 -11.56 -12.55
CA ALA A 69 8.33 -12.94 -12.43
C ALA A 69 7.34 -13.11 -11.27
N ASN A 70 7.61 -12.43 -10.15
CA ASN A 70 6.73 -12.38 -9.00
C ASN A 70 5.35 -11.83 -9.38
N TYR A 71 5.29 -10.69 -10.07
CA TYR A 71 4.02 -10.12 -10.53
C TYR A 71 3.25 -11.06 -11.44
N ILE A 72 3.89 -11.72 -12.41
CA ILE A 72 3.23 -12.70 -13.29
C ILE A 72 2.58 -13.82 -12.47
N LEU A 73 3.30 -14.34 -11.47
CA LEU A 73 2.77 -15.37 -10.58
C LEU A 73 1.58 -14.85 -9.77
N MET A 74 1.71 -13.71 -9.08
CA MET A 74 0.62 -13.16 -8.28
C MET A 74 -0.60 -12.80 -9.12
N ALA A 75 -0.41 -12.15 -10.26
CA ALA A 75 -1.49 -11.80 -11.18
C ALA A 75 -2.25 -13.03 -11.71
N SER A 76 -1.57 -14.17 -11.87
CA SER A 76 -2.21 -15.41 -12.33
C SER A 76 -2.87 -16.23 -11.21
N LEU A 77 -2.36 -16.13 -9.97
CA LEU A 77 -2.78 -16.96 -8.84
C LEU A 77 -3.71 -16.24 -7.88
N THR A 78 -3.34 -15.04 -7.45
CA THR A 78 -3.97 -14.34 -6.32
C THR A 78 -4.94 -13.25 -6.76
N ALA A 79 -4.71 -12.60 -7.90
CA ALA A 79 -5.67 -11.62 -8.43
C ALA A 79 -7.06 -12.23 -8.72
N PRO A 80 -7.19 -13.42 -9.35
CA PRO A 80 -8.49 -14.05 -9.57
C PRO A 80 -9.23 -14.37 -8.28
N VAL A 81 -8.51 -14.64 -7.18
CA VAL A 81 -9.13 -14.88 -5.86
C VAL A 81 -9.85 -13.63 -5.38
N ILE A 82 -9.18 -12.47 -5.43
CA ILE A 82 -9.77 -11.19 -5.00
C ILE A 82 -10.97 -10.84 -5.88
N VAL A 83 -10.87 -11.05 -7.20
CA VAL A 83 -11.98 -10.77 -8.12
C VAL A 83 -13.18 -11.67 -7.84
N THR A 84 -12.97 -12.97 -7.66
CA THR A 84 -14.04 -13.94 -7.43
C THR A 84 -14.72 -13.69 -6.10
N LEU A 85 -13.96 -13.73 -5.00
CA LEU A 85 -14.52 -13.58 -3.66
C LEU A 85 -14.99 -12.15 -3.37
N GLY A 86 -14.39 -11.15 -4.01
CA GLY A 86 -14.88 -9.77 -3.99
C GLY A 86 -16.23 -9.64 -4.68
N GLY A 87 -16.38 -10.23 -5.87
CA GLY A 87 -17.65 -10.30 -6.59
C GLY A 87 -18.75 -11.00 -5.80
N ASP A 88 -18.43 -12.13 -5.18
CA ASP A 88 -19.36 -12.89 -4.33
C ASP A 88 -19.81 -12.08 -3.09
N ALA A 89 -18.92 -11.24 -2.55
CA ALA A 89 -19.22 -10.30 -1.47
C ALA A 89 -19.94 -9.01 -1.95
N GLY A 90 -20.29 -8.91 -3.24
CA GLY A 90 -20.96 -7.75 -3.83
C GLY A 90 -20.04 -6.54 -4.08
N LEU A 91 -18.72 -6.73 -4.04
CA LEU A 91 -17.72 -5.69 -4.25
C LEU A 91 -17.14 -5.80 -5.66
N ILE A 92 -17.63 -4.97 -6.58
CA ILE A 92 -17.06 -4.87 -7.93
C ILE A 92 -15.82 -3.97 -7.86
N LEU A 93 -14.65 -4.57 -8.04
CA LEU A 93 -13.37 -3.88 -7.99
C LEU A 93 -12.83 -3.62 -9.40
N PRO A 94 -12.31 -2.41 -9.69
CA PRO A 94 -11.56 -2.20 -10.93
C PRO A 94 -10.38 -3.18 -11.00
N LEU A 95 -10.25 -3.89 -12.12
CA LEU A 95 -9.20 -4.90 -12.28
C LEU A 95 -7.80 -4.32 -12.06
N ILE A 96 -7.57 -3.08 -12.48
CA ILE A 96 -6.31 -2.38 -12.24
C ILE A 96 -5.99 -2.23 -10.74
N ALA A 97 -7.00 -2.00 -9.90
CA ALA A 97 -6.82 -1.94 -8.45
C ALA A 97 -6.40 -3.31 -7.91
N VAL A 98 -7.01 -4.39 -8.38
CA VAL A 98 -6.64 -5.76 -7.97
C VAL A 98 -5.22 -6.11 -8.41
N HIS A 99 -4.85 -5.80 -9.65
CA HIS A 99 -3.49 -6.04 -10.15
C HIS A 99 -2.44 -5.21 -9.40
N LEU A 100 -2.74 -3.94 -9.08
CA LEU A 100 -1.87 -3.12 -8.24
C LEU A 100 -1.80 -3.67 -6.82
N PHE A 101 -2.90 -4.18 -6.26
CA PHE A 101 -2.89 -4.77 -4.92
C PHE A 101 -1.89 -5.93 -4.82
N VAL A 102 -1.99 -6.90 -5.73
CA VAL A 102 -1.09 -8.05 -5.73
C VAL A 102 0.34 -7.68 -6.13
N PHE A 103 0.51 -6.66 -6.99
CA PHE A 103 1.83 -6.13 -7.34
C PHE A 103 2.52 -5.50 -6.12
N TYR A 104 1.81 -4.68 -5.34
CA TYR A 104 2.35 -4.02 -4.15
C TYR A 104 2.77 -5.03 -3.09
N PHE A 105 1.97 -6.06 -2.81
CA PHE A 105 2.39 -7.11 -1.88
C PHE A 105 3.51 -7.99 -2.44
N GLY A 106 3.55 -8.19 -3.76
CA GLY A 106 4.66 -8.86 -4.43
C GLY A 106 5.98 -8.12 -4.22
N ILE A 107 6.04 -6.81 -4.48
CA ILE A 107 7.28 -6.03 -4.27
C ILE A 107 7.63 -5.91 -2.78
N LEU A 108 6.63 -5.82 -1.90
CA LEU A 108 6.85 -5.77 -0.45
C LEU A 108 7.41 -7.09 0.10
N ALA A 109 7.10 -8.23 -0.54
CA ALA A 109 7.67 -9.52 -0.19
C ALA A 109 9.20 -9.54 -0.31
N ASP A 110 9.75 -8.87 -1.33
CA ASP A 110 11.19 -8.81 -1.58
C ASP A 110 11.91 -7.90 -0.57
N ASP A 111 11.23 -6.89 -0.05
CA ASP A 111 11.76 -6.01 1.00
C ASP A 111 11.69 -6.64 2.41
N THR A 112 10.82 -7.62 2.61
CA THR A 112 10.58 -8.23 3.92
C THR A 112 11.77 -9.10 4.36
N PRO A 113 12.36 -8.88 5.56
CA PRO A 113 13.37 -9.79 6.10
C PRO A 113 12.78 -11.21 6.25
N PRO A 114 13.50 -12.27 5.86
CA PRO A 114 14.94 -12.34 5.64
C PRO A 114 15.41 -12.17 4.17
N VAL A 115 14.55 -11.78 3.22
CA VAL A 115 14.92 -11.68 1.80
C VAL A 115 15.67 -10.39 1.51
N GLY A 116 15.04 -9.23 1.73
CA GLY A 116 15.62 -7.88 1.85
C GLY A 116 16.91 -7.58 1.08
N LEU A 117 17.02 -7.97 -0.20
CA LEU A 117 18.29 -7.99 -0.94
C LEU A 117 18.95 -6.60 -0.99
N ALA A 118 18.15 -5.55 -1.18
CA ALA A 118 18.62 -4.16 -1.18
C ALA A 118 19.13 -3.72 0.20
N ALA A 119 18.41 -4.07 1.27
CA ALA A 119 18.83 -3.78 2.63
C ALA A 119 20.14 -4.49 3.00
N TYR A 120 20.35 -5.71 2.50
CA TYR A 120 21.58 -6.47 2.74
C TYR A 120 22.78 -5.91 1.98
N ALA A 121 22.57 -5.50 0.73
CA ALA A 121 23.58 -4.78 -0.04
C ALA A 121 23.95 -3.45 0.63
N ALA A 122 22.96 -2.69 1.10
CA ALA A 122 23.18 -1.44 1.85
C ALA A 122 23.93 -1.69 3.17
N ALA A 123 23.56 -2.73 3.92
CA ALA A 123 24.22 -3.13 5.15
C ALA A 123 25.70 -3.50 4.93
N ALA A 124 26.01 -4.19 3.84
CA ALA A 124 27.39 -4.53 3.47
C ALA A 124 28.24 -3.28 3.20
N ILE A 125 27.69 -2.27 2.52
CA ILE A 125 28.36 -0.98 2.28
C ILE A 125 28.53 -0.21 3.60
N ALA A 126 27.48 -0.17 4.43
CA ALA A 126 27.45 0.55 5.70
C ALA A 126 28.18 -0.17 6.85
N LYS A 127 28.65 -1.41 6.65
CA LYS A 127 29.21 -2.30 7.68
C LYS A 127 28.26 -2.50 8.87
N ALA A 128 26.97 -2.58 8.59
CA ALA A 128 25.91 -2.80 9.58
C ALA A 128 25.40 -4.24 9.54
N ASP A 129 24.63 -4.63 10.56
CA ASP A 129 23.95 -5.92 10.59
C ASP A 129 22.84 -5.96 9.51
N PRO A 130 22.84 -6.94 8.58
CA PRO A 130 21.87 -7.00 7.48
C PRO A 130 20.42 -7.14 7.95
N ILE A 131 20.18 -7.96 8.99
CA ILE A 131 18.82 -8.21 9.49
C ILE A 131 18.26 -6.97 10.16
N ARG A 132 19.04 -6.30 11.01
CA ARG A 132 18.64 -5.03 11.64
C ARG A 132 18.38 -3.94 10.60
N THR A 133 19.22 -3.87 9.57
CA THR A 133 19.06 -2.92 8.46
C THR A 133 17.77 -3.22 7.69
N GLY A 134 17.49 -4.49 7.40
CA GLY A 134 16.24 -4.92 6.76
C GLY A 134 15.00 -4.62 7.59
N ILE A 135 15.02 -4.91 8.90
CA ILE A 135 13.89 -4.58 9.79
C ILE A 135 13.65 -3.07 9.82
N GLN A 136 14.73 -2.27 9.86
CA GLN A 136 14.62 -0.82 9.87
C GLN A 136 14.07 -0.29 8.53
N GLY A 137 14.54 -0.82 7.40
CA GLY A 137 14.05 -0.50 6.06
C GLY A 137 12.58 -0.86 5.89
N PHE A 138 12.20 -2.10 6.23
CA PHE A 138 10.82 -2.56 6.18
C PHE A 138 9.88 -1.72 7.06
N THR A 139 10.35 -1.26 8.22
CA THR A 139 9.57 -0.34 9.07
C THR A 139 9.32 1.01 8.38
N TYR A 140 10.26 1.49 7.56
CA TYR A 140 10.08 2.70 6.76
C TYR A 140 9.11 2.48 5.61
N ASP A 141 9.12 1.28 5.05
CA ASP A 141 8.30 0.89 3.92
C ASP A 141 6.90 0.40 4.29
N MET A 142 6.59 0.17 5.58
CA MET A 142 5.24 -0.20 6.08
C MET A 142 4.09 0.64 5.51
N ARG A 143 4.35 1.87 5.07
CA ARG A 143 3.36 2.72 4.38
C ARG A 143 2.82 2.09 3.09
N THR A 144 3.65 1.33 2.37
CA THR A 144 3.28 0.63 1.14
C THR A 144 2.43 -0.62 1.43
N ALA A 145 2.47 -1.16 2.64
CA ALA A 145 1.62 -2.28 3.05
C ALA A 145 0.14 -1.88 3.22
N ILE A 146 -0.12 -0.63 3.63
CA ILE A 146 -1.48 -0.15 3.90
C ILE A 146 -2.15 0.41 2.64
N LEU A 147 -1.35 1.03 1.76
CA LEU A 147 -1.85 1.70 0.57
C LEU A 147 -2.76 0.80 -0.31
N PRO A 148 -2.47 -0.49 -0.53
CA PRO A 148 -3.35 -1.39 -1.27
C PRO A 148 -4.74 -1.56 -0.68
N PHE A 149 -4.84 -1.68 0.64
CA PHE A 149 -6.13 -1.76 1.31
C PHE A 149 -6.91 -0.46 1.15
N VAL A 150 -6.21 0.68 1.18
CA VAL A 150 -6.87 1.97 1.01
C VAL A 150 -7.42 2.12 -0.40
N PHE A 151 -6.62 1.94 -1.45
CA PHE A 151 -7.07 2.23 -2.80
C PHE A 151 -8.12 1.25 -3.33
N ILE A 152 -8.24 0.05 -2.73
CA ILE A 152 -9.32 -0.88 -3.04
C ILE A 152 -10.68 -0.30 -2.65
N TYR A 153 -10.75 0.47 -1.56
CA TYR A 153 -11.98 1.13 -1.11
C TYR A 153 -12.06 2.61 -1.51
N ASN A 154 -10.94 3.20 -1.94
CA ASN A 154 -10.84 4.58 -2.41
C ASN A 154 -10.08 4.61 -3.75
N THR A 155 -10.77 4.24 -4.82
CA THR A 155 -10.21 4.12 -6.17
C THR A 155 -9.80 5.46 -6.77
N GLU A 156 -10.19 6.59 -6.17
CA GLU A 156 -9.77 7.92 -6.60
C GLU A 156 -8.25 8.13 -6.43
N LEU A 157 -7.62 7.42 -5.50
CA LEU A 157 -6.16 7.37 -5.38
C LEU A 157 -5.48 6.79 -6.63
N LEU A 158 -6.20 5.99 -7.40
CA LEU A 158 -5.78 5.44 -8.70
C LEU A 158 -6.26 6.30 -9.87
N MET A 159 -6.79 7.50 -9.59
CA MET A 159 -7.42 8.40 -10.56
C MET A 159 -8.70 7.84 -11.20
N ILE A 160 -9.35 6.87 -10.52
CA ILE A 160 -10.55 6.19 -11.00
C ILE A 160 -11.77 6.76 -10.27
N ALA A 161 -12.67 7.39 -11.03
CA ALA A 161 -13.92 7.93 -10.53
C ALA A 161 -14.98 6.84 -10.27
N GLY A 162 -14.97 5.78 -11.07
CA GLY A 162 -15.92 4.68 -10.95
C GLY A 162 -15.78 3.65 -12.08
N LEU A 163 -16.76 2.76 -12.15
CA LEU A 163 -16.92 1.78 -13.22
C LEU A 163 -18.22 2.09 -13.96
N ASP A 164 -18.24 1.93 -15.29
CA ASP A 164 -19.47 1.96 -16.06
C ASP A 164 -20.28 0.64 -15.90
N ALA A 165 -21.46 0.55 -16.53
CA ALA A 165 -22.31 -0.63 -16.44
C ALA A 165 -21.67 -1.86 -17.11
N GLU A 166 -20.72 -1.63 -18.02
CA GLU A 166 -19.95 -2.61 -18.77
C GLU A 166 -18.63 -3.00 -18.06
N GLY A 167 -18.29 -2.37 -16.94
CA GLY A 167 -17.08 -2.62 -16.15
C GLY A 167 -15.81 -1.90 -16.62
N HIS A 168 -15.90 -0.95 -17.55
CA HIS A 168 -14.78 -0.09 -17.91
C HIS A 168 -14.52 0.99 -16.86
N VAL A 169 -13.25 1.36 -16.76
CA VAL A 169 -12.75 2.36 -15.81
C VAL A 169 -13.12 3.76 -16.29
N ILE A 170 -13.87 4.50 -15.46
CA ILE A 170 -14.13 5.92 -15.64
C ILE A 170 -13.03 6.69 -14.91
N TRP A 171 -12.26 7.46 -15.65
CA TRP A 171 -11.18 8.27 -15.11
C TRP A 171 -11.71 9.59 -14.52
N ILE A 172 -10.94 10.20 -13.62
CA ILE A 172 -11.24 11.54 -13.11
C ILE A 172 -10.81 12.58 -14.15
N ASP A 173 -11.77 13.29 -14.72
CA ASP A 173 -11.51 14.36 -15.71
C ASP A 173 -11.29 15.74 -15.06
N ASP A 174 -11.75 15.94 -13.82
CA ASP A 174 -11.64 17.21 -13.11
C ASP A 174 -10.25 17.42 -12.49
N VAL A 175 -9.52 18.39 -13.01
CA VAL A 175 -8.18 18.79 -12.56
C VAL A 175 -8.18 19.25 -11.09
N PHE A 176 -9.21 19.95 -10.62
CA PHE A 176 -9.28 20.41 -9.23
C PHE A 176 -9.48 19.25 -8.27
N LYS A 177 -10.32 18.28 -8.64
CA LYS A 177 -10.51 17.05 -7.88
C LYS A 177 -9.24 16.23 -7.83
N LEU A 178 -8.53 16.09 -8.96
CA LEU A 178 -7.24 15.40 -9.01
C LEU A 178 -6.21 16.06 -8.09
N ALA A 179 -6.07 17.39 -8.17
CA ALA A 179 -5.17 18.15 -7.32
C ALA A 179 -5.51 17.99 -5.83
N PHE A 180 -6.81 17.98 -5.50
CA PHE A 180 -7.27 17.75 -4.13
C PHE A 180 -6.90 16.34 -3.63
N VAL A 181 -7.17 15.29 -4.41
CA VAL A 181 -6.80 13.90 -4.07
C VAL A 181 -5.28 13.77 -3.89
N PHE A 182 -4.50 14.39 -4.77
CA PHE A 182 -3.03 14.38 -4.68
C PHE A 182 -2.56 15.03 -3.37
N VAL A 183 -3.04 16.24 -3.05
CA VAL A 183 -2.67 16.94 -1.82
C VAL A 183 -3.10 16.16 -0.57
N ALA A 184 -4.32 15.62 -0.57
CA ALA A 184 -4.83 14.79 0.52
C ALA A 184 -3.97 13.52 0.71
N ALA A 185 -3.59 12.84 -0.38
CA ALA A 185 -2.72 11.67 -0.33
C ALA A 185 -1.32 12.01 0.20
N VAL A 186 -0.74 13.13 -0.22
CA VAL A 186 0.57 13.59 0.29
C VAL A 186 0.49 13.85 1.80
N ILE A 187 -0.54 14.55 2.29
CA ILE A 187 -0.72 14.82 3.72
C ILE A 187 -0.97 13.52 4.49
N ALA A 188 -1.77 12.60 3.94
CA ALA A 188 -2.04 11.30 4.56
C ALA A 188 -0.77 10.47 4.72
N MET A 189 0.02 10.33 3.65
CA MET A 189 1.28 9.60 3.67
C MET A 189 2.32 10.24 4.60
N PHE A 190 2.35 11.58 4.66
CA PHE A 190 3.22 12.29 5.60
C PHE A 190 2.80 12.04 7.05
N SER A 191 1.49 12.10 7.33
CA SER A 191 0.92 11.81 8.65
C SER A 191 1.25 10.38 9.07
N PHE A 192 1.09 9.42 8.15
CA PHE A 192 1.44 8.02 8.40
C PHE A 192 2.92 7.85 8.75
N ALA A 193 3.82 8.45 7.95
CA ALA A 193 5.25 8.41 8.19
C ALA A 193 5.60 9.04 9.56
N ALA A 194 5.03 10.20 9.89
CA ALA A 194 5.22 10.86 11.17
C ALA A 194 4.73 10.00 12.36
N GLY A 195 3.61 9.29 12.19
CA GLY A 195 3.06 8.34 13.16
C GLY A 195 3.99 7.15 13.41
N ILE A 196 4.53 6.53 12.36
CA ILE A 196 5.49 5.42 12.48
C ILE A 196 6.79 5.91 13.13
N GLN A 197 7.40 6.96 12.60
CA GLN A 197 8.69 7.47 13.09
C GLN A 197 8.61 8.09 14.49
N GLY A 198 7.40 8.47 14.92
CA GLY A 198 7.21 9.16 16.19
C GLY A 198 7.78 10.59 16.19
N TRP A 199 7.95 11.17 15.00
CA TRP A 199 8.48 12.52 14.84
C TRP A 199 7.66 13.29 13.81
N PHE A 200 7.32 14.53 14.14
CA PHE A 200 6.66 15.45 13.21
C PHE A 200 7.42 16.77 13.12
N ALA A 201 7.01 17.81 13.85
CA ALA A 201 7.92 18.90 14.16
C ALA A 201 8.80 18.48 15.36
N SER A 202 8.17 18.06 16.46
CA SER A 202 8.84 17.52 17.65
C SER A 202 8.60 16.03 17.79
N LYS A 203 9.33 15.40 18.71
CA LYS A 203 9.01 14.05 19.21
C LYS A 203 7.54 13.95 19.62
N LEU A 204 6.85 12.94 19.10
CA LEU A 204 5.45 12.65 19.38
C LEU A 204 5.33 11.73 20.59
N ASN A 205 4.38 12.03 21.48
CA ASN A 205 3.91 11.07 22.47
C ASN A 205 2.99 10.03 21.79
N ILE A 206 2.60 8.98 22.52
CA ILE A 206 1.73 7.92 21.98
C ILE A 206 0.41 8.48 21.43
N PHE A 207 -0.17 9.47 22.12
CA PHE A 207 -1.39 10.15 21.68
C PHE A 207 -1.19 10.94 20.37
N GLY A 208 -0.06 11.63 20.22
CA GLY A 208 0.30 12.32 18.99
C GLY A 208 0.52 11.36 17.82
N ARG A 209 1.12 10.19 18.08
CA ARG A 209 1.25 9.13 17.06
C ARG A 209 -0.12 8.59 16.64
N LEU A 210 -0.99 8.27 17.60
CA LEU A 210 -2.36 7.84 17.33
C LEU A 210 -3.16 8.90 16.58
N ALA A 211 -3.00 10.18 16.92
CA ALA A 211 -3.62 11.29 16.19
C ALA A 211 -3.14 11.37 14.73
N MET A 212 -1.84 11.15 14.47
CA MET A 212 -1.32 11.10 13.09
C MET A 212 -1.89 9.92 12.30
N PHE A 213 -2.02 8.74 12.92
CA PHE A 213 -2.67 7.60 12.29
C PHE A 213 -4.16 7.86 12.04
N ALA A 214 -4.85 8.52 12.97
CA ALA A 214 -6.25 8.91 12.80
C ALA A 214 -6.42 9.90 11.63
N ILE A 215 -5.56 10.92 11.52
CA ILE A 215 -5.57 11.86 10.39
C ILE A 215 -5.34 11.13 9.07
N CYS A 216 -4.36 10.22 9.02
CA CYS A 216 -4.10 9.38 7.85
C CYS A 216 -5.35 8.57 7.46
N LEU A 217 -5.97 7.87 8.42
CA LEU A 217 -7.17 7.07 8.18
C LEU A 217 -8.35 7.93 7.72
N LEU A 218 -8.57 9.11 8.28
CA LEU A 218 -9.65 10.01 7.87
C LEU A 218 -9.46 10.59 6.47
N LEU A 219 -8.21 10.86 6.07
CA LEU A 219 -7.90 11.32 4.73
C LEU A 219 -8.10 10.22 3.68
N PHE A 220 -7.77 8.97 4.02
CA PHE A 220 -7.81 7.83 3.11
C PHE A 220 -9.16 7.10 3.07
N LEU A 221 -9.83 6.99 4.22
CA LEU A 221 -11.11 6.34 4.43
C LEU A 221 -12.11 7.33 5.07
N PRO A 222 -12.49 8.42 4.37
CA PRO A 222 -13.47 9.38 4.88
C PRO A 222 -14.84 8.72 5.14
N ARG A 223 -15.09 7.57 4.49
CA ARG A 223 -16.28 6.73 4.66
C ARG A 223 -16.58 6.38 6.12
N LEU A 224 -15.56 6.20 6.96
CA LEU A 224 -15.71 5.85 8.39
C LEU A 224 -16.49 6.92 9.18
N VAL A 225 -16.40 8.18 8.77
CA VAL A 225 -17.14 9.29 9.38
C VAL A 225 -18.39 9.61 8.57
N GLN A 226 -18.29 9.54 7.23
CA GLN A 226 -19.40 9.84 6.34
C GLN A 226 -20.61 8.92 6.57
N GLU A 227 -20.42 7.61 6.76
CA GLU A 227 -21.53 6.67 6.98
C GLU A 227 -22.36 6.97 8.24
N PRO A 228 -21.76 7.15 9.44
CA PRO A 228 -22.52 7.44 10.65
C PRO A 228 -23.02 8.88 10.75
N THR A 229 -22.36 9.87 10.11
CA THR A 229 -22.67 11.30 10.31
C THR A 229 -23.33 11.99 9.12
N GLY A 230 -23.28 11.40 7.93
CA GLY A 230 -23.77 12.02 6.69
C GLY A 230 -22.92 13.20 6.19
N ILE A 231 -21.78 13.50 6.82
CA ILE A 231 -20.91 14.62 6.42
C ILE A 231 -20.27 14.31 5.06
N PRO A 232 -20.24 15.27 4.11
CA PRO A 232 -19.57 15.08 2.83
C PRO A 232 -18.09 14.73 2.99
N ARG A 233 -17.59 13.81 2.15
CA ARG A 233 -16.20 13.32 2.21
C ARG A 233 -15.17 14.45 2.12
N GLU A 234 -15.43 15.47 1.30
CA GLU A 234 -14.50 16.58 1.07
C GLU A 234 -14.35 17.38 2.37
N VAL A 235 -15.43 17.54 3.12
CA VAL A 235 -15.43 18.22 4.42
C VAL A 235 -14.63 17.43 5.45
N VAL A 236 -14.79 16.10 5.49
CA VAL A 236 -14.01 15.22 6.38
C VAL A 236 -12.51 15.32 6.06
N GLN A 237 -12.15 15.27 4.78
CA GLN A 237 -10.76 15.35 4.34
C GLN A 237 -10.14 16.74 4.59
N VAL A 238 -10.89 17.81 4.32
CA VAL A 238 -10.44 19.19 4.64
C VAL A 238 -10.29 19.37 6.15
N ALA A 239 -11.20 18.84 6.96
CA ALA A 239 -11.09 18.90 8.41
C ALA A 239 -9.86 18.13 8.93
N ALA A 240 -9.57 16.95 8.36
CA ALA A 240 -8.37 16.18 8.71
C ALA A 240 -7.08 16.90 8.28
N ALA A 241 -7.06 17.51 7.10
CA ALA A 241 -5.93 18.33 6.64
C ALA A 241 -5.75 19.59 7.51
N ALA A 242 -6.84 20.24 7.92
CA ALA A 242 -6.79 21.36 8.85
C ALA A 242 -6.27 20.94 10.23
N ALA A 243 -6.68 19.77 10.73
CA ALA A 243 -6.18 19.19 11.98
C ALA A 243 -4.66 18.93 11.90
N PHE A 244 -4.16 18.44 10.77
CA PHE A 244 -2.72 18.26 10.52
C PHE A 244 -1.95 19.59 10.61
N VAL A 245 -2.43 20.62 9.92
CA VAL A 245 -1.79 21.95 9.93
C VAL A 245 -1.87 22.61 11.30
N ALA A 246 -3.00 22.48 11.98
CA ALA A 246 -3.19 23.00 13.34
C ALA A 246 -2.24 22.31 14.33
N PHE A 247 -2.10 20.99 14.24
CA PHE A 247 -1.20 20.23 15.09
C PHE A 247 0.27 20.58 14.83
N TYR A 248 0.66 20.78 13.56
CA TYR A 248 1.98 21.28 13.19
C TYR A 248 2.26 22.66 13.80
N SER A 249 1.32 23.58 13.60
CA SER A 249 1.44 24.96 14.08
C SER A 249 1.53 25.02 15.60
N TRP A 250 0.73 24.22 16.30
CA TRP A 250 0.77 24.09 17.75
C TRP A 250 2.13 23.57 18.25
N GLN A 251 2.68 22.52 17.62
CA GLN A 251 4.01 22.02 17.98
C GLN A 251 5.10 23.07 17.76
N LYS A 252 5.08 23.75 16.61
CA LYS A 252 6.07 24.78 16.27
C LYS A 252 6.02 25.98 17.22
N LEU A 253 4.82 26.42 17.61
CA LEU A 253 4.63 27.49 18.59
C LEU A 253 5.16 27.08 19.97
N ASN A 254 4.90 25.85 20.41
CA ASN A 254 5.39 25.35 21.69
C ASN A 254 6.91 25.19 21.72
N MET A 255 7.54 24.81 20.61
CA MET A 255 8.99 24.81 20.50
C MET A 255 9.58 26.22 20.62
N ARG A 256 9.01 27.19 19.88
CA ARG A 256 9.46 28.59 19.94
C ARG A 256 9.35 29.15 21.36
N LYS A 257 8.26 28.85 22.07
CA LYS A 257 8.09 29.23 23.48
C LYS A 257 9.14 28.59 24.38
N ARG A 258 9.47 27.30 24.18
CA ARG A 258 10.51 26.61 24.96
C ARG A 258 11.91 27.16 24.68
N ALA A 259 12.24 27.45 23.42
CA ALA A 259 13.52 28.06 23.04
C ALA A 259 13.67 29.48 23.62
N ALA A 260 12.59 30.26 23.63
CA ALA A 260 12.58 31.58 24.26
C ALA A 260 12.73 31.53 25.80
N GLN A 261 12.29 30.44 26.43
CA GLN A 261 12.44 30.22 27.88
C GLN A 261 13.81 29.67 28.29
N SER A 262 14.53 28.99 27.38
CA SER A 262 15.87 28.46 27.64
C SER A 262 17.01 29.45 27.38
N GLY A 263 16.71 30.65 26.85
CA GLY A 263 17.70 31.71 26.63
C GLY A 263 18.67 31.45 25.47
N GLU A 264 18.35 30.55 24.53
CA GLU A 264 19.19 30.22 23.36
C GLU A 264 18.90 31.12 22.13
N LEU A 265 18.65 32.42 22.34
CA LEU A 265 18.55 33.41 21.25
C LEU A 265 19.79 34.31 21.22
#